data_AF-A0A954I638-F1
#
_entry.id   AF-A0A954I638-F1
#
_cell.length_a   1.000
_cell.length_b   1.000
_cell.length_c   1.000
_cell.angle_alpha   90.00
_cell.angle_beta   90.00
_cell.angle_gamma   90.00
#
_symmetry.space_group_name_H-M   'P 1'
#
loop_
_entity.id
_entity.type
_entity.pdbx_description
1 polymer ?
#
loop_
_entity_poly.entity_id
_entity_poly.type
_entity_poly.pdbx_seq_one_letter_code
_entity_poly.pdbx_strand_id
1 'polypeptide(L)'
;MPNLKLTLAYDGTNFSGWQVQPERRTVQGVLERAIHDLTGESLRVFSAGRTDAGVHALGQVANFRSDASIPPEKWGPALQVRLPDDVV
;
A
#
# COMPACT_ATOMS: atom_id res chain seq x y z
N MET A 1 7.81 -7.94 15.39
CA MET A 1 7.32 -7.00 14.37
C MET A 1 8.17 -5.73 14.21
N PRO A 2 9.12 -5.68 13.28
CA PRO A 2 9.63 -4.41 12.75
C PRO A 2 8.51 -3.51 12.21
N ASN A 3 8.71 -2.19 12.27
CA ASN A 3 7.86 -1.20 11.60
C ASN A 3 8.54 -0.78 10.29
N LEU A 4 7.90 -1.08 9.17
CA LEU A 4 8.42 -0.86 7.83
C LEU A 4 7.86 0.43 7.26
N LYS A 5 8.71 1.24 6.63
CA LYS A 5 8.32 2.43 5.87
C LYS A 5 8.36 2.11 4.38
N LEU A 6 7.28 2.43 3.68
CA LEU A 6 7.19 2.46 2.23
C LEU A 6 7.05 3.90 1.73
N THR A 7 7.47 4.13 0.50
CA THR A 7 7.19 5.34 -0.26
C THR A 7 6.62 4.90 -1.59
N LEU A 8 5.43 5.39 -1.92
CA LEU A 8 4.61 4.92 -3.02
C LEU A 8 4.29 6.08 -3.96
N ALA A 9 4.19 5.79 -5.25
CA ALA A 9 3.53 6.64 -6.22
C ALA A 9 2.27 5.94 -6.75
N TYR A 10 1.25 6.71 -7.11
CA TYR A 10 0.04 6.15 -7.71
C TYR A 10 -0.70 7.16 -8.58
N ASP A 11 -1.34 6.63 -9.61
CA ASP A 11 -2.37 7.34 -10.37
C ASP A 11 -3.73 7.15 -9.66
N GLY A 12 -4.23 8.22 -9.05
CA GLY A 12 -5.48 8.21 -8.29
C GLY A 12 -6.75 8.07 -9.13
N THR A 13 -6.68 8.17 -10.46
CA THR A 13 -7.84 8.27 -11.37
C THR A 13 -8.90 7.19 -11.10
N ASN A 14 -8.46 5.95 -10.91
CA ASN A 14 -9.33 4.78 -10.71
C ASN A 14 -9.47 4.37 -9.23
N PHE A 15 -9.17 5.28 -8.29
CA PHE A 15 -9.28 5.06 -6.86
C PHE A 15 -10.29 5.99 -6.21
N SER A 16 -11.07 5.46 -5.26
CA SER A 16 -11.96 6.22 -4.38
C SER A 16 -11.19 6.89 -3.23
N GLY A 17 -9.95 7.29 -3.48
CA GLY A 17 -9.03 7.90 -2.53
C GLY A 17 -8.10 6.89 -1.84
N TRP A 18 -7.36 7.37 -0.85
CA TRP A 18 -6.44 6.56 -0.08
C TRP A 18 -7.17 5.54 0.82
N GLN A 19 -8.06 6.02 1.67
CA GLN A 19 -8.58 5.27 2.81
C GLN A 19 -9.59 4.20 2.39
N VAL A 20 -9.43 2.97 2.91
CA VAL A 20 -10.38 1.85 2.72
C VAL A 20 -11.81 2.27 3.02
N GLN A 21 -12.70 1.89 2.09
CA GLN A 21 -14.14 2.07 2.16
C GLN A 21 -14.80 0.77 1.65
N PRO A 22 -15.97 0.38 2.18
CA PRO A 22 -16.69 -0.80 1.70
C PRO A 22 -16.94 -0.76 0.20
N GLU A 23 -16.68 -1.87 -0.49
CA GLU A 23 -16.96 -2.07 -1.92
C GLU A 23 -16.30 -1.06 -2.88
N ARG A 24 -15.30 -0.31 -2.42
CA ARG A 24 -14.56 0.67 -3.23
C ARG A 24 -13.10 0.26 -3.37
N ARG A 25 -12.55 0.51 -4.56
CA ARG A 25 -11.11 0.38 -4.81
C ARG A 25 -10.39 1.60 -4.23
N THR A 26 -9.50 1.37 -3.27
CA THR A 26 -8.72 2.42 -2.59
C THR A 26 -7.25 2.02 -2.54
N VAL A 27 -6.35 3.01 -2.47
CA VAL A 27 -4.91 2.74 -2.48
C VAL A 27 -4.49 1.91 -1.27
N GLN A 28 -5.02 2.26 -0.08
CA GLN A 28 -4.76 1.49 1.14
C GLN A 28 -5.26 0.05 1.03
N GLY A 29 -6.45 -0.17 0.46
CA GLY A 29 -7.02 -1.53 0.35
C GLY A 29 -6.26 -2.41 -0.64
N VAL A 30 -5.77 -1.82 -1.74
CA VAL A 30 -4.91 -2.52 -2.69
C VAL A 30 -3.56 -2.86 -2.06
N LEU A 31 -2.95 -1.93 -1.33
CA LEU A 31 -1.68 -2.17 -0.66
C LEU A 31 -1.79 -3.22 0.45
N GLU A 32 -2.83 -3.15 1.29
CA GLU A 32 -3.10 -4.14 2.34
C GLU A 32 -3.33 -5.54 1.73
N ARG A 33 -4.05 -5.63 0.60
CA ARG A 33 -4.21 -6.88 -0.14
C ARG A 33 -2.88 -7.41 -0.69
N ALA A 34 -2.07 -6.56 -1.31
CA ALA A 34 -0.77 -6.96 -1.84
C ALA A 34 0.18 -7.47 -0.72
N ILE A 35 0.12 -6.86 0.47
CA ILE A 35 0.87 -7.32 1.64
C ILE A 35 0.34 -8.67 2.12
N HIS A 36 -0.98 -8.83 2.24
CA HIS A 36 -1.59 -10.11 2.58
C HIS A 36 -1.22 -11.21 1.58
N ASP A 37 -1.24 -10.94 0.28
CA ASP A 37 -0.87 -11.91 -0.76
C ASP A 37 0.65 -12.23 -0.79
N LEU A 38 1.47 -11.38 -0.14
CA LEU A 38 2.90 -11.62 0.03
C LEU A 38 3.21 -12.41 1.29
N THR A 39 2.55 -12.10 2.42
CA THR A 39 2.94 -12.61 3.74
C THR A 39 1.90 -13.49 4.43
N GLY A 40 0.65 -13.48 3.97
CA GLY A 40 -0.50 -14.06 4.64
C GLY A 40 -1.02 -13.24 5.82
N GLU A 41 -0.43 -12.08 6.11
CA GLU A 41 -0.82 -11.26 7.25
C GLU A 41 -1.98 -10.31 6.89
N SER A 42 -3.03 -10.33 7.72
CA SER A 42 -4.05 -9.28 7.71
C SER A 42 -3.60 -8.15 8.62
N LEU A 43 -3.14 -7.05 8.04
CA LEU A 43 -2.62 -5.90 8.78
C LEU A 43 -3.19 -4.57 8.27
N ARG A 44 -2.97 -3.52 9.06
CA ARG A 44 -3.36 -2.15 8.71
C ARG A 44 -2.15 -1.34 8.27
N VAL A 45 -2.26 -0.65 7.15
CA VAL A 45 -1.28 0.33 6.69
C VAL A 45 -1.69 1.73 7.10
N PHE A 46 -0.75 2.51 7.62
CA PHE A 46 -0.95 3.91 8.01
C PHE A 46 -0.24 4.82 7.03
N SER A 47 -0.93 5.83 6.50
CA SER A 47 -0.34 6.86 5.63
C SER A 47 0.15 8.07 6.40
N ALA A 48 1.12 8.79 5.83
CA ALA A 48 1.48 10.14 6.25
C ALA A 48 0.36 11.16 6.01
N GLY A 49 -0.45 10.99 4.96
CA GLY A 49 -1.60 11.84 4.67
C GLY A 49 -2.68 11.11 3.87
N ARG A 50 -3.92 11.57 3.96
CA ARG A 50 -5.01 11.03 3.12
C ARG A 50 -5.11 11.81 1.82
N THR A 51 -5.44 11.10 0.74
CA THR A 51 -5.81 11.69 -0.55
C THR A 51 -7.26 11.35 -0.87
N ASP A 52 -7.95 12.31 -1.47
CA ASP A 52 -9.34 12.14 -1.93
C ASP A 52 -9.39 11.35 -3.24
N ALA A 53 -10.61 10.99 -3.67
CA ALA A 53 -10.81 10.26 -4.93
C ALA A 53 -10.22 11.02 -6.13
N GLY A 54 -9.53 10.30 -7.02
CA GLY A 54 -8.87 10.90 -8.19
C GLY A 54 -7.51 11.56 -7.92
N VAL A 55 -7.14 11.83 -6.67
CA VAL A 55 -5.86 12.52 -6.35
C VAL A 55 -4.68 11.56 -6.50
N HIS A 56 -3.64 12.00 -7.20
CA HIS A 56 -2.40 11.25 -7.43
C HIS A 56 -1.36 11.51 -6.33
N ALA A 57 -0.31 10.67 -6.28
CA ALA A 57 0.88 10.94 -5.47
C ALA A 57 2.15 10.46 -6.15
N LEU A 58 3.25 11.18 -5.94
CA LEU A 58 4.60 10.77 -6.37
C LEU A 58 5.47 10.22 -5.22
N GLY A 59 5.03 10.39 -3.97
CA GLY A 59 5.84 10.07 -2.79
C GLY A 59 5.02 9.96 -1.53
N GLN A 60 3.85 9.31 -1.62
CA GLN A 60 3.05 9.01 -0.44
C GLN A 60 3.84 8.08 0.49
N VAL A 61 4.08 8.54 1.70
CA VAL A 61 4.75 7.71 2.72
C VAL A 61 3.70 6.93 3.49
N ALA A 62 3.96 5.64 3.71
CA ALA A 62 3.14 4.78 4.53
C ALA A 62 3.97 3.84 5.39
N ASN A 63 3.41 3.33 6.49
CA ASN A 63 4.06 2.36 7.34
C ASN A 63 3.10 1.27 7.83
N PHE A 64 3.67 0.11 8.16
CA PHE A 64 2.97 -1.00 8.78
C PHE A 64 3.95 -1.87 9.57
N ARG A 65 3.42 -2.70 10.47
CA ARG A 65 4.18 -3.67 11.25
C ARG A 65 3.91 -5.07 10.71
N SER A 66 4.95 -5.88 10.53
CA SER A 66 4.85 -7.26 10.03
C SER A 66 5.83 -8.16 10.78
N ASP A 67 5.49 -9.43 10.93
CA ASP A 67 6.39 -10.49 11.45
C ASP A 67 7.06 -11.32 10.34
N ALA A 68 6.79 -11.00 9.07
CA ALA A 68 7.42 -11.68 7.94
C ALA A 68 8.94 -11.51 7.96
N SER A 69 9.65 -12.61 7.70
CA SER A 69 11.12 -12.65 7.64
C SER A 69 11.64 -12.20 6.26
N ILE A 70 11.08 -11.12 5.71
CA ILE A 70 11.48 -10.54 4.43
C ILE A 70 12.48 -9.40 4.70
N PRO A 71 13.70 -9.43 4.11
CA PRO A 71 14.65 -8.33 4.24
C PRO A 71 14.06 -7.00 3.75
N PRO A 72 14.30 -5.86 4.45
CA PRO A 72 13.71 -4.56 4.13
C PRO A 72 13.81 -4.16 2.64
N GLU A 73 14.95 -4.41 2.01
CA GLU A 73 15.23 -4.09 0.62
C GLU A 73 14.45 -4.94 -0.40
N LYS A 74 13.86 -6.06 0.03
CA LYS A 74 13.07 -6.96 -0.83
C LYS A 74 11.59 -6.63 -0.85
N TRP A 75 11.10 -5.83 0.08
CA TRP A 75 9.67 -5.48 0.17
C TRP A 75 9.16 -4.74 -1.06
N GLY A 76 9.88 -3.72 -1.53
CA GLY A 76 9.49 -2.94 -2.71
C GLY A 76 9.29 -3.82 -3.94
N PRO A 77 10.33 -4.54 -4.40
CA PRO A 77 10.20 -5.46 -5.54
C PRO A 77 9.16 -6.56 -5.35
N ALA A 78 9.02 -7.11 -4.13
CA ALA A 78 8.05 -8.16 -3.86
C ALA A 78 6.59 -7.67 -3.90
N LEU A 79 6.34 -6.43 -3.45
CA LEU A 79 5.02 -5.80 -3.52
C LEU A 79 4.70 -5.35 -4.94
N GLN A 80 5.67 -4.83 -5.69
CA GLN A 80 5.45 -4.33 -7.05
C GLN A 80 4.86 -5.38 -8.01
N VAL A 81 5.23 -6.65 -7.85
CA VAL A 81 4.67 -7.76 -8.66
C VAL A 81 3.20 -8.07 -8.31
N ARG A 82 2.71 -7.61 -7.16
CA ARG A 82 1.34 -7.83 -6.66
C ARG A 82 0.47 -6.58 -6.71
N LEU A 83 1.10 -5.42 -6.86
CA LEU A 83 0.41 -4.15 -7.02
C LEU A 83 -0.06 -3.99 -8.48
N PRO A 84 -1.20 -3.32 -8.69
CA PRO A 84 -1.62 -2.93 -10.03
C PRO A 84 -0.67 -1.86 -10.61
N ASP A 85 -0.64 -1.74 -11.94
CA ASP A 85 0.27 -0.82 -12.65
C ASP A 85 0.09 0.66 -12.27
N ASP A 86 -1.05 1.03 -11.70
CA ASP A 86 -1.35 2.38 -11.21
C ASP A 86 -0.86 2.65 -9.77
N VAL A 87 -0.09 1.73 -9.16
CA VAL A 87 0.58 1.89 -7.86
C VAL A 87 2.00 1.30 -7.90
N VAL A 88 3.01 2.10 -7.61
CA VAL A 88 4.44 1.70 -7.63
C VAL A 88 5.20 2.12 -6.37
#